data_AF-A0A0K2RL99-F1
#
_entry.id   AF-A0A0K2RL99-F1
#
_cell.length_a   1.000
_cell.length_b   1.000
_cell.length_c   1.000
_cell.angle_alpha   90.00
_cell.angle_beta   90.00
_cell.angle_gamma   90.00
#
_symmetry.space_group_name_H-M   'P 1'
#
loop_
_entity.id
_entity.type
_entity.pdbx_description
1 polymer ?
#
loop_
_entity_poly.entity_id
_entity_poly.type
_entity_poly.pdbx_seq_one_letter_code
_entity_poly.pdbx_strand_id
1 'polypeptide(L)'
;MRLASGGVLEADLVVYSLGHTDSRAEPESARLAEFAARHGGFHAAPSYTTDVDYSAIAPGQDVLVSGMGLAFVDLLVLLFEGRGGRFEDRPDGGLDYVPSGAEPRLWAGSRRGVPYHSKISSTLRGEPVGAPRYFTADAVELLLAAHEELDFRTQLWPLIAKDAGYAYYRELFTGYPERVHGGWDEFSARFDALDWYSRERENLVASAVPDPALRLDLEALDQPFSGCAFADHAAVQRSVANYIERDLKLRTSRDHSETLALFTALLRVYMELGRLVPQERLNSRSQQAVHGWWHGFFSFVDSGPPPHRLREILALHRAGLLQFLGPGMWVRPDEASGRFVAGSFQSPVVVDAAAYIEARLPSPSVARSANPALADLHDAGWGTEQSLLTSDGPHSTGKLLVSSSHEVLAADGVRQAGLFAVGPWTSGWGAGAFARPAPTQRRSARTTPWPAASWPNSPPLTQPAPSTQPAQPTQLTRSCCRFDAP
;
A
#
# COMPACT_ATOMS: atom_id res chain seq x y z
N MET A 1 -17.61 28.17 14.49
CA MET A 1 -16.48 28.01 13.54
C MET A 1 -16.00 29.36 13.04
N ARG A 2 -14.69 29.59 12.93
CA ARG A 2 -14.11 30.76 12.27
C ARG A 2 -13.64 30.38 10.87
N LEU A 3 -14.04 31.14 9.87
CA LEU A 3 -13.66 30.93 8.47
C LEU A 3 -12.35 31.67 8.15
N ALA A 4 -11.67 31.24 7.08
CA ALA A 4 -10.49 31.94 6.58
C ALA A 4 -10.76 33.40 6.18
N SER A 5 -12.02 33.72 5.82
CA SER A 5 -12.47 35.09 5.55
C SER A 5 -12.60 35.97 6.81
N GLY A 6 -12.38 35.41 8.00
CA GLY A 6 -12.59 36.07 9.29
C GLY A 6 -14.02 36.01 9.82
N GLY A 7 -14.97 35.54 9.00
CA GLY A 7 -16.36 35.34 9.41
C GLY A 7 -16.50 34.27 10.50
N VAL A 8 -17.48 34.43 11.38
CA VAL A 8 -17.82 33.44 12.41
C VAL A 8 -19.19 32.86 12.09
N LEU A 9 -19.28 31.54 12.05
CA LEU A 9 -20.52 30.79 11.92
C LEU A 9 -20.81 30.06 13.22
N GLU A 10 -21.99 30.31 13.78
CA GLU A 10 -22.56 29.48 14.83
C GLU A 10 -23.20 28.24 14.19
N ALA A 11 -22.95 27.06 14.75
CA ALA A 11 -23.45 25.81 14.24
C ALA A 11 -23.71 24.85 15.39
N ASP A 12 -24.86 24.17 15.36
CA ASP A 12 -25.20 23.12 16.34
C ASP A 12 -24.41 21.84 16.09
N LEU A 13 -24.01 21.62 14.83
CA LEU A 13 -23.26 20.44 14.37
C LEU A 13 -22.13 20.86 13.43
N VAL A 14 -20.96 20.24 13.60
CA VAL A 14 -19.78 20.40 12.74
C VAL A 14 -19.33 19.03 12.27
N VAL A 15 -19.21 18.87 10.95
CA VAL A 15 -18.66 17.66 10.32
C VAL A 15 -17.34 18.01 9.64
N TYR A 16 -16.24 17.50 10.17
CA TYR A 16 -14.92 17.60 9.56
C TYR A 16 -14.82 16.58 8.41
N SER A 17 -14.88 17.08 7.17
CA SER A 17 -14.74 16.29 5.93
C SER A 17 -13.56 16.80 5.10
N LEU A 18 -12.36 16.74 5.68
CA LEU A 18 -11.19 17.50 5.22
C LEU A 18 -10.41 16.85 4.07
N GLY A 19 -10.82 15.67 3.59
CA GLY A 19 -10.09 14.95 2.54
C GLY A 19 -8.73 14.45 3.03
N HIS A 20 -7.69 14.57 2.21
CA HIS A 20 -6.32 14.27 2.64
C HIS A 20 -5.71 15.53 3.27
N THR A 21 -5.24 15.39 4.50
CA THR A 21 -4.73 16.51 5.31
C THR A 21 -3.21 16.49 5.37
N ASP A 22 -2.61 17.66 5.27
CA ASP A 22 -1.16 17.82 5.36
C ASP A 22 -0.67 17.83 6.83
N SER A 23 0.59 17.45 7.03
CA SER A 23 1.23 17.35 8.35
C SER A 23 2.63 17.94 8.28
N ARG A 24 3.02 18.65 9.35
CA ARG A 24 4.39 19.16 9.50
C ARG A 24 5.38 17.99 9.47
N ALA A 25 6.58 18.27 8.94
CA ALA A 25 7.63 17.29 8.76
C ALA A 25 7.91 16.48 10.05
N GLU A 26 8.16 15.18 9.87
CA GLU A 26 8.60 14.31 10.95
C GLU A 26 10.00 14.75 11.45
N PRO A 27 10.35 14.47 12.72
CA PRO A 27 11.63 14.91 13.29
C PRO A 27 12.86 14.52 12.46
N GLU A 28 12.84 13.35 11.83
CA GLU A 28 13.95 12.90 10.98
C GLU A 28 14.04 13.71 9.68
N SER A 29 12.93 13.91 8.97
CA SER A 29 12.90 14.76 7.78
C SER A 29 13.25 16.22 8.11
N ALA A 30 12.86 16.73 9.29
CA ALA A 30 13.27 18.06 9.74
C ALA A 30 14.80 18.16 9.94
N ARG A 31 15.44 17.14 10.53
CA ARG A 31 16.92 17.08 10.66
C ARG A 31 17.63 17.05 9.32
N LEU A 32 17.07 16.32 8.34
CA LEU A 32 17.61 16.26 6.98
C LEU A 32 17.49 17.62 6.27
N ALA A 33 16.37 18.33 6.47
CA ALA A 33 16.18 19.68 5.94
C ALA A 33 17.17 20.68 6.56
N GLU A 34 17.38 20.63 7.89
CA GLU A 34 18.37 21.45 8.57
C GLU A 34 19.80 21.14 8.09
N PHE A 35 20.13 19.87 7.89
CA PHE A 35 21.42 19.46 7.33
C PHE A 35 21.64 20.05 5.93
N ALA A 36 20.67 19.90 5.02
CA ALA A 36 20.75 20.47 3.69
C ALA A 36 20.95 21.99 3.74
N ALA A 37 20.18 22.70 4.57
CA ALA A 37 20.27 24.16 4.71
C ALA A 37 21.66 24.61 5.19
N ARG A 38 22.26 23.91 6.17
CA ARG A 38 23.61 24.25 6.68
C ARG A 38 24.72 24.04 5.65
N HIS A 39 24.56 23.07 4.76
CA HIS A 39 25.58 22.67 3.78
C HIS A 39 25.30 23.19 2.36
N GLY A 40 24.28 24.03 2.18
CA GLY A 40 23.91 24.58 0.87
C GLY A 40 23.35 23.52 -0.10
N GLY A 41 22.82 22.43 0.43
CA GLY A 41 22.13 21.37 -0.32
C GLY A 41 20.63 21.62 -0.47
N PHE A 42 19.94 20.64 -1.02
CA PHE A 42 18.48 20.64 -1.18
C PHE A 42 17.88 19.39 -0.52
N HIS A 43 16.85 19.58 0.30
CA HIS A 43 16.04 18.48 0.81
C HIS A 43 14.56 18.79 0.64
N ALA A 44 13.83 17.85 0.06
CA ALA A 44 12.37 17.87 0.04
C ALA A 44 11.87 16.75 0.96
N ALA A 45 11.32 17.16 2.10
CA ALA A 45 10.59 16.30 3.02
C ALA A 45 9.32 15.73 2.36
N PRO A 46 8.70 14.67 2.93
CA PRO A 46 7.43 14.14 2.43
C PRO A 46 6.38 15.23 2.32
N SER A 47 5.83 15.40 1.12
CA SER A 47 4.87 16.46 0.78
C SER A 47 4.04 16.04 -0.43
N TYR A 48 3.00 16.79 -0.75
CA TYR A 48 2.38 16.71 -2.06
C TYR A 48 3.38 17.18 -3.12
N THR A 49 3.61 16.35 -4.14
CA THR A 49 4.69 16.56 -5.10
C THR A 49 4.62 17.92 -5.80
N THR A 50 3.43 18.47 -6.02
CA THR A 50 3.20 19.77 -6.67
C THR A 50 3.45 20.98 -5.78
N ASP A 51 3.51 20.80 -4.45
CA ASP A 51 3.62 21.89 -3.49
C ASP A 51 5.09 22.23 -3.17
N VAL A 52 6.02 21.41 -3.67
CA VAL A 52 7.45 21.59 -3.48
C VAL A 52 8.04 22.42 -4.62
N ASP A 53 8.82 23.44 -4.26
CA ASP A 53 9.61 24.20 -5.23
C ASP A 53 10.94 23.49 -5.53
N TYR A 54 11.03 22.91 -6.73
CA TYR A 54 12.23 22.22 -7.21
C TYR A 54 13.20 23.13 -7.97
N SER A 55 12.97 24.44 -8.04
CA SER A 55 13.79 25.38 -8.84
C SER A 55 15.27 25.41 -8.43
N ALA A 56 15.57 25.09 -7.16
CA ALA A 56 16.93 24.97 -6.65
C ALA A 56 17.73 23.80 -7.24
N ILE A 57 17.07 22.81 -7.86
CA ILE A 57 17.75 21.69 -8.51
C ILE A 57 18.27 22.14 -9.88
N ALA A 58 19.59 22.13 -10.03
CA ALA A 58 20.28 22.55 -11.24
C ALA A 58 20.21 21.47 -12.35
N PRO A 59 20.31 21.86 -13.63
CA PRO A 59 20.46 20.91 -14.73
C PRO A 59 21.66 19.97 -14.54
N GLY A 60 21.47 18.69 -14.83
CA GLY A 60 22.50 17.65 -14.70
C GLY A 60 22.90 17.28 -13.27
N GLN A 61 22.31 17.93 -12.26
CA GLN A 61 22.60 17.65 -10.85
C GLN A 61 22.11 16.25 -10.46
N ASP A 62 22.95 15.48 -9.76
CA ASP A 62 22.51 14.23 -9.13
C ASP A 62 21.57 14.50 -7.96
N VAL A 63 20.45 13.78 -7.92
CA VAL A 63 19.42 13.88 -6.88
C VAL A 63 19.07 12.48 -6.38
N LEU A 64 19.16 12.27 -5.07
CA LEU A 64 18.69 11.04 -4.44
C LEU A 64 17.17 11.10 -4.30
N VAL A 65 16.49 10.00 -4.59
CA VAL A 65 15.04 9.91 -4.45
C VAL A 65 14.66 8.64 -3.69
N SER A 66 14.01 8.78 -2.54
CA SER A 66 13.47 7.65 -1.80
C SER A 66 11.97 7.53 -2.00
N GLY A 67 11.51 6.35 -2.39
CA GLY A 67 10.13 6.08 -2.75
C GLY A 67 9.95 6.00 -4.26
N MET A 68 9.30 4.94 -4.72
CA MET A 68 8.94 4.73 -6.13
C MET A 68 7.44 4.45 -6.27
N GLY A 69 6.62 5.13 -5.46
CA GLY A 69 5.17 5.07 -5.52
C GLY A 69 4.57 6.08 -6.52
N LEU A 70 3.28 6.41 -6.36
CA LEU A 70 2.62 7.39 -7.23
C LEU A 70 3.25 8.78 -7.17
N ALA A 71 3.63 9.26 -5.98
CA ALA A 71 4.31 10.55 -5.83
C ALA A 71 5.63 10.64 -6.61
N PHE A 72 6.32 9.51 -6.79
CA PHE A 72 7.52 9.42 -7.62
C PHE A 72 7.20 9.59 -9.10
N VAL A 73 6.09 9.02 -9.59
CA VAL A 73 5.63 9.21 -10.97
C VAL A 73 5.33 10.68 -11.23
N ASP A 74 4.63 11.34 -10.31
CA ASP A 74 4.36 12.78 -10.41
C ASP A 74 5.65 13.61 -10.40
N LEU A 75 6.65 13.18 -9.61
CA LEU A 75 7.95 13.84 -9.54
C LEU A 75 8.69 13.75 -10.88
N LEU A 76 8.63 12.60 -11.56
CA LEU A 76 9.21 12.44 -12.88
C LEU A 76 8.56 13.40 -13.89
N VAL A 77 7.23 13.53 -13.86
CA VAL A 77 6.54 14.49 -14.74
C VAL A 77 7.06 15.92 -14.52
N LEU A 78 7.19 16.36 -13.27
CA LEU A 78 7.65 17.72 -12.96
C LEU A 78 9.12 17.97 -13.31
N LEU A 79 10.00 16.99 -13.06
CA LEU A 79 11.44 17.15 -13.27
C LEU A 79 11.92 16.89 -14.70
N PHE A 80 11.11 16.23 -15.53
CA PHE A 80 11.47 15.88 -16.91
C PHE A 80 10.61 16.65 -17.92
N GLU A 81 9.33 16.29 -18.08
CA GLU A 81 8.42 17.01 -18.99
C GLU A 81 8.21 18.47 -18.55
N GLY A 82 8.06 18.72 -17.24
CA GLY A 82 7.92 20.05 -16.66
C GLY A 82 9.16 20.94 -16.85
N ARG A 83 10.31 20.35 -17.22
CA ARG A 83 11.54 21.04 -17.59
C ARG A 83 11.81 21.03 -19.10
N GLY A 84 10.81 20.68 -19.90
CA GLY A 84 10.80 20.84 -21.36
C GLY A 84 11.33 19.65 -22.15
N GLY A 85 11.70 18.54 -21.50
CA GLY A 85 11.98 17.32 -22.25
C GLY A 85 10.69 16.64 -22.72
N ARG A 86 10.84 15.65 -23.59
CA ARG A 86 9.68 15.02 -24.25
C ARG A 86 9.88 13.53 -24.47
N PHE A 87 8.77 12.79 -24.42
CA PHE A 87 8.73 11.39 -24.83
C PHE A 87 8.34 11.28 -26.29
N GLU A 88 9.06 10.46 -27.05
CA GLU A 88 8.78 10.14 -28.45
C GLU A 88 8.45 8.65 -28.58
N ASP A 89 7.42 8.34 -29.34
CA ASP A 89 6.99 6.96 -29.58
C ASP A 89 8.05 6.18 -30.37
N ARG A 90 8.32 4.96 -29.92
CA ARG A 90 9.14 4.00 -30.66
C ARG A 90 8.27 3.10 -31.54
N PRO A 91 8.80 2.58 -32.66
CA PRO A 91 8.08 1.62 -33.51
C PRO A 91 7.62 0.34 -32.79
N ASP A 92 8.30 -0.05 -31.70
CA ASP A 92 7.99 -1.22 -30.89
C ASP A 92 6.90 -0.97 -29.82
N GLY A 93 6.32 0.23 -29.78
CA GLY A 93 5.33 0.64 -28.77
C GLY A 93 5.95 1.03 -27.43
N GLY A 94 7.29 1.13 -27.34
CA GLY A 94 8.02 1.77 -26.26
C GLY A 94 8.10 3.29 -26.43
N LEU A 95 8.84 3.94 -25.53
CA LEU A 95 9.11 5.38 -25.58
C LEU A 95 10.63 5.62 -25.56
N ASP A 96 11.10 6.60 -26.31
CA ASP A 96 12.42 7.22 -26.11
C ASP A 96 12.23 8.59 -25.45
N TYR A 97 13.19 9.03 -24.66
CA TYR A 97 13.17 10.34 -24.03
C TYR A 97 14.18 11.27 -24.69
N VAL A 98 13.72 12.46 -25.09
CA VAL A 98 14.57 13.52 -25.64
C VAL A 98 14.73 14.61 -24.59
N PRO A 99 15.94 14.75 -24.00
CA PRO A 99 16.18 15.75 -22.97
C PRO A 99 16.20 17.17 -23.54
N SER A 100 15.74 18.14 -22.74
CA SER A 100 15.92 19.57 -23.02
C SER A 100 17.28 20.09 -22.59
N GLY A 101 17.95 19.38 -21.67
CA GLY A 101 19.19 19.79 -21.02
C GLY A 101 18.97 20.55 -19.72
N ALA A 102 17.73 20.70 -19.24
CA ALA A 102 17.39 21.34 -17.96
C ALA A 102 17.12 20.33 -16.83
N GLU A 103 17.09 19.03 -17.15
CA GLU A 103 16.72 17.95 -16.25
C GLU A 103 17.86 17.54 -15.30
N PRO A 104 17.52 17.06 -14.09
CA PRO A 104 18.50 16.44 -13.20
C PRO A 104 18.78 14.97 -13.57
N ARG A 105 19.73 14.36 -12.86
CA ARG A 105 19.98 12.92 -12.86
C ARG A 105 19.47 12.32 -11.57
N LEU A 106 18.54 11.37 -11.65
CA LEU A 106 17.91 10.78 -10.48
C LEU A 106 18.54 9.44 -10.10
N TRP A 107 18.78 9.26 -8.81
CA TRP A 107 19.15 8.00 -8.17
C TRP A 107 18.02 7.55 -7.24
N ALA A 108 17.14 6.70 -7.75
CA ALA A 108 15.91 6.32 -7.07
C ALA A 108 16.01 4.95 -6.41
N GLY A 109 15.42 4.81 -5.22
CA GLY A 109 15.28 3.53 -4.55
C GLY A 109 14.03 3.48 -3.68
N SER A 110 13.67 2.28 -3.24
CA SER A 110 12.50 2.07 -2.38
C SER A 110 12.71 0.84 -1.51
N ARG A 111 11.81 0.60 -0.56
CA ARG A 111 11.85 -0.61 0.27
C ARG A 111 11.82 -1.88 -0.59
N ARG A 112 10.93 -1.94 -1.59
CA ARG A 112 10.77 -3.09 -2.51
C ARG A 112 11.78 -3.09 -3.66
N GLY A 113 12.41 -1.94 -3.94
CA GLY A 113 13.37 -1.79 -5.03
C GLY A 113 12.75 -1.64 -6.42
N VAL A 114 11.43 -1.60 -6.52
CA VAL A 114 10.67 -1.46 -7.78
C VAL A 114 9.59 -0.39 -7.65
N PRO A 115 9.13 0.22 -8.77
CA PRO A 115 7.94 1.06 -8.77
C PRO A 115 6.67 0.25 -8.55
N TYR A 116 5.54 0.93 -8.30
CA TYR A 116 4.24 0.29 -8.22
C TYR A 116 3.87 -0.40 -9.54
N HIS A 117 3.08 -1.46 -9.43
CA HIS A 117 2.57 -2.19 -10.58
C HIS A 117 1.68 -1.32 -11.49
N SER A 118 1.71 -1.57 -12.80
CA SER A 118 0.80 -0.93 -13.75
C SER A 118 -0.67 -1.12 -13.38
N LYS A 119 -1.51 -0.14 -13.71
CA LYS A 119 -2.95 -0.40 -13.86
C LYS A 119 -3.18 -1.52 -14.88
N ILE A 120 -4.16 -2.36 -14.59
CA ILE A 120 -4.53 -3.52 -15.41
C ILE A 120 -5.46 -3.06 -16.53
N SER A 121 -5.19 -3.49 -17.76
CA SER A 121 -6.03 -3.18 -18.93
C SER A 121 -6.71 -4.40 -19.56
N SER A 122 -6.47 -5.59 -19.01
CA SER A 122 -7.18 -6.81 -19.43
C SER A 122 -8.64 -6.80 -18.97
N THR A 123 -9.44 -7.67 -19.57
CA THR A 123 -10.80 -7.99 -19.12
C THR A 123 -10.84 -9.45 -18.71
N LEU A 124 -11.65 -9.82 -17.71
CA LEU A 124 -11.86 -11.22 -17.36
C LEU A 124 -12.36 -11.99 -18.59
N ARG A 125 -11.78 -13.17 -18.82
CA ARG A 125 -12.20 -14.14 -19.85
C ARG A 125 -13.04 -15.24 -19.22
N GLY A 126 -12.64 -15.66 -18.03
CA GLY A 126 -13.30 -16.68 -17.26
C GLY A 126 -14.56 -16.19 -16.57
N GLU A 127 -15.07 -17.04 -15.68
CA GLU A 127 -16.26 -16.70 -14.92
C GLU A 127 -15.92 -15.76 -13.75
N PRO A 128 -16.71 -14.71 -13.51
CA PRO A 128 -16.42 -13.74 -12.45
C PRO A 128 -16.67 -14.34 -11.07
N VAL A 129 -15.79 -14.06 -10.11
CA VAL A 129 -15.97 -14.46 -8.71
C VAL A 129 -16.93 -13.50 -8.00
N GLY A 130 -17.82 -14.08 -7.18
CA GLY A 130 -18.80 -13.36 -6.37
C GLY A 130 -18.19 -12.79 -5.08
N ALA A 131 -18.88 -13.00 -3.96
CA ALA A 131 -18.39 -12.61 -2.64
C ALA A 131 -17.18 -13.48 -2.22
N PRO A 132 -16.33 -12.98 -1.30
CA PRO A 132 -15.28 -13.80 -0.67
C PRO A 132 -15.85 -15.12 -0.13
N ARG A 133 -15.14 -16.21 -0.39
CA ARG A 133 -15.50 -17.58 0.01
C ARG A 133 -14.91 -17.97 1.36
N TYR A 134 -13.77 -17.40 1.76
CA TYR A 134 -13.06 -17.81 2.99
C TYR A 134 -13.00 -16.70 4.04
N PHE A 135 -12.74 -15.46 3.63
CA PHE A 135 -12.85 -14.28 4.47
C PHE A 135 -14.32 -13.83 4.55
N THR A 136 -15.14 -14.64 5.22
CA THR A 136 -16.60 -14.44 5.35
C THR A 136 -16.97 -13.84 6.71
N ALA A 137 -18.20 -13.35 6.84
CA ALA A 137 -18.73 -12.90 8.13
C ALA A 137 -18.66 -14.02 9.17
N ASP A 138 -19.17 -15.21 8.85
CA ASP A 138 -19.15 -16.38 9.73
C ASP A 138 -17.73 -16.77 10.17
N ALA A 139 -16.75 -16.74 9.25
CA ALA A 139 -15.36 -17.05 9.57
C ALA A 139 -14.77 -16.02 10.55
N VAL A 140 -15.04 -14.73 10.34
CA VAL A 140 -14.60 -13.66 11.24
C VAL A 140 -15.31 -13.75 12.59
N GLU A 141 -16.62 -14.04 12.63
CA GLU A 141 -17.37 -14.24 13.87
C GLU A 141 -16.84 -15.41 14.70
N LEU A 142 -16.51 -16.53 14.05
CA LEU A 142 -15.87 -17.67 14.73
C LEU A 142 -14.52 -17.29 15.34
N LEU A 143 -13.70 -16.52 14.62
CA LEU A 143 -12.43 -16.00 15.15
C LEU A 143 -12.65 -15.06 16.34
N LEU A 144 -13.61 -14.15 16.24
CA LEU A 144 -13.96 -13.21 17.31
C LEU A 144 -14.56 -13.90 18.55
N ALA A 145 -15.21 -15.04 18.37
CA ALA A 145 -15.72 -15.86 19.47
C ALA A 145 -14.62 -16.69 20.15
N ALA A 146 -13.62 -17.15 19.38
CA ALA A 146 -12.54 -17.99 19.88
C ALA A 146 -11.38 -17.20 20.52
N HIS A 147 -11.23 -15.91 20.18
CA HIS A 147 -10.08 -15.10 20.58
C HIS A 147 -10.51 -13.75 21.13
N GLU A 148 -9.87 -13.29 22.21
CA GLU A 148 -10.09 -11.95 22.75
C GLU A 148 -9.60 -10.87 21.76
N GLU A 149 -8.38 -11.02 21.25
CA GLU A 149 -7.81 -10.21 20.19
C GLU A 149 -7.43 -11.06 18.97
N LEU A 150 -7.51 -10.46 17.79
CA LEU A 150 -7.17 -11.06 16.51
C LEU A 150 -5.78 -10.64 16.04
N ASP A 151 -5.03 -11.59 15.50
CA ASP A 151 -3.80 -11.38 14.77
C ASP A 151 -4.07 -11.38 13.25
N PHE A 152 -3.83 -10.23 12.62
CA PHE A 152 -4.05 -10.05 11.19
C PHE A 152 -3.20 -11.01 10.35
N ARG A 153 -1.96 -11.30 10.73
CA ARG A 153 -1.05 -12.13 9.93
C ARG A 153 -1.35 -13.61 10.04
N THR A 154 -1.70 -14.08 11.23
CA THR A 154 -1.87 -15.52 11.46
C THR A 154 -3.31 -15.99 11.34
N GLN A 155 -4.30 -15.12 11.52
CA GLN A 155 -5.72 -15.50 11.51
C GLN A 155 -6.50 -14.93 10.33
N LEU A 156 -6.25 -13.67 9.95
CA LEU A 156 -7.02 -13.01 8.89
C LEU A 156 -6.39 -13.19 7.51
N TRP A 157 -5.11 -12.84 7.37
CA TRP A 157 -4.36 -12.88 6.12
C TRP A 157 -4.42 -14.24 5.40
N PRO A 158 -4.34 -15.41 6.07
CA PRO A 158 -4.46 -16.70 5.37
C PRO A 158 -5.81 -16.85 4.66
N LEU A 159 -6.91 -16.33 5.23
CA LEU A 159 -8.23 -16.34 4.59
C LEU A 159 -8.27 -15.39 3.38
N ILE A 160 -7.71 -14.18 3.54
CA ILE A 160 -7.57 -13.17 2.47
C ILE A 160 -6.77 -13.73 1.29
N ALA A 161 -5.62 -14.33 1.58
CA ALA A 161 -4.73 -14.93 0.59
C ALA A 161 -5.42 -16.10 -0.13
N LYS A 162 -6.19 -16.92 0.59
CA LYS A 162 -6.97 -18.02 0.02
C LYS A 162 -8.07 -17.52 -0.92
N ASP A 163 -8.75 -16.42 -0.60
CA ASP A 163 -9.72 -15.77 -1.51
C ASP A 163 -9.06 -15.19 -2.76
N ALA A 164 -7.92 -14.52 -2.60
CA ALA A 164 -7.11 -14.02 -3.70
C ALA A 164 -6.68 -15.16 -4.65
N GLY A 165 -6.17 -16.26 -4.08
CA GLY A 165 -5.79 -17.46 -4.84
C GLY A 165 -6.97 -18.13 -5.53
N TYR A 166 -8.11 -18.27 -4.85
CA TYR A 166 -9.31 -18.84 -5.46
C TYR A 166 -9.78 -18.05 -6.67
N ALA A 167 -9.81 -16.72 -6.60
CA ALA A 167 -10.19 -15.89 -7.74
C ALA A 167 -9.16 -15.97 -8.88
N TYR A 168 -7.88 -15.91 -8.55
CA TYR A 168 -6.79 -16.03 -9.52
C TYR A 168 -6.85 -17.36 -10.28
N TYR A 169 -6.95 -18.49 -9.56
CA TYR A 169 -7.00 -19.80 -10.19
C TYR A 169 -8.33 -20.06 -10.90
N ARG A 170 -9.46 -19.53 -10.42
CA ARG A 170 -10.73 -19.67 -11.16
C ARG A 170 -10.66 -19.03 -12.53
N GLU A 171 -10.10 -17.82 -12.61
CA GLU A 171 -9.89 -17.14 -13.89
C GLU A 171 -8.96 -17.97 -14.78
N LEU A 172 -7.90 -18.54 -14.22
CA LEU A 172 -6.99 -19.39 -14.98
C LEU A 172 -7.68 -20.64 -15.55
N PHE A 173 -8.45 -21.37 -14.71
CA PHE A 173 -9.13 -22.59 -15.12
C PHE A 173 -10.28 -22.36 -16.11
N THR A 174 -11.05 -21.28 -15.93
CA THR A 174 -12.25 -21.02 -16.74
C THR A 174 -11.98 -20.14 -17.94
N GLY A 175 -10.98 -19.27 -17.88
CA GLY A 175 -10.57 -18.38 -18.98
C GLY A 175 -9.46 -18.95 -19.87
N TYR A 176 -8.64 -19.87 -19.34
CA TYR A 176 -7.49 -20.47 -20.03
C TYR A 176 -7.35 -21.98 -19.74
N PRO A 177 -8.36 -22.80 -20.08
CA PRO A 177 -8.35 -24.23 -19.79
C PRO A 177 -7.15 -24.97 -20.42
N GLU A 178 -6.53 -24.42 -21.47
CA GLU A 178 -5.32 -24.98 -22.10
C GLU A 178 -4.05 -24.85 -21.25
N ARG A 179 -4.07 -24.05 -20.17
CA ARG A 179 -2.91 -23.76 -19.30
C ARG A 179 -2.94 -24.54 -17.98
N VAL A 180 -3.97 -25.36 -17.78
CA VAL A 180 -4.21 -26.10 -16.54
C VAL A 180 -4.46 -27.57 -16.83
N HIS A 181 -4.34 -28.39 -15.80
CA HIS A 181 -4.72 -29.81 -15.82
C HIS A 181 -5.94 -30.05 -14.93
N GLY A 182 -6.90 -30.81 -15.45
CA GLY A 182 -8.15 -31.14 -14.76
C GLY A 182 -9.23 -30.07 -14.91
N GLY A 183 -10.34 -30.24 -14.18
CA GLY A 183 -11.47 -29.32 -14.16
C GLY A 183 -11.48 -28.42 -12.93
N TRP A 184 -12.12 -27.26 -13.05
CA TRP A 184 -12.27 -26.30 -11.95
C TRP A 184 -12.97 -26.90 -10.72
N ASP A 185 -14.02 -27.70 -10.92
CA ASP A 185 -14.80 -28.25 -9.81
C ASP A 185 -13.98 -29.22 -8.94
N GLU A 186 -13.16 -30.07 -9.57
CA GLU A 186 -12.25 -30.97 -8.84
C GLU A 186 -11.14 -30.18 -8.12
N PHE A 187 -10.54 -29.22 -8.81
CA PHE A 187 -9.48 -28.37 -8.24
C PHE A 187 -10.00 -27.59 -7.03
N SER A 188 -11.15 -26.92 -7.18
CA SER A 188 -11.73 -26.06 -6.14
C SER A 188 -12.16 -26.87 -4.91
N ALA A 189 -12.77 -28.05 -5.09
CA ALA A 189 -13.13 -28.93 -3.98
C ALA A 189 -11.91 -29.37 -3.15
N ARG A 190 -10.77 -29.63 -3.81
CA ARG A 190 -9.51 -29.96 -3.13
C ARG A 190 -8.87 -28.73 -2.49
N PHE A 191 -8.90 -27.59 -3.17
CA PHE A 191 -8.36 -26.32 -2.67
C PHE A 191 -9.12 -25.83 -1.43
N ASP A 192 -10.43 -26.03 -1.37
CA ASP A 192 -11.28 -25.69 -0.22
C ASP A 192 -10.79 -26.33 1.07
N ALA A 193 -10.33 -27.58 1.01
CA ALA A 193 -9.89 -28.37 2.16
C ALA A 193 -8.47 -28.05 2.66
N LEU A 194 -7.73 -27.17 1.98
CA LEU A 194 -6.30 -26.92 2.25
C LEU A 194 -6.07 -25.51 2.78
N ASP A 195 -5.18 -25.37 3.77
CA ASP A 195 -4.77 -24.06 4.27
C ASP A 195 -3.86 -23.36 3.27
N TRP A 196 -3.90 -22.03 3.24
CA TRP A 196 -3.08 -21.24 2.31
C TRP A 196 -1.60 -21.59 2.45
N TYR A 197 -1.05 -21.70 3.66
CA TYR A 197 0.36 -22.00 3.86
C TYR A 197 0.70 -23.51 3.93
N SER A 198 -0.21 -24.40 3.52
CA SER A 198 0.06 -25.84 3.48
C SER A 198 0.92 -26.26 2.28
N ARG A 199 1.78 -27.26 2.48
CA ARG A 199 2.58 -27.87 1.40
C ARG A 199 1.69 -28.62 0.41
N GLU A 200 0.59 -29.17 0.90
CA GLU A 200 -0.43 -29.86 0.13
C GLU A 200 -1.09 -28.91 -0.88
N ARG A 201 -1.35 -27.64 -0.52
CA ARG A 201 -1.86 -26.62 -1.45
C ARG A 201 -0.85 -26.30 -2.54
N GLU A 202 0.43 -26.15 -2.17
CA GLU A 202 1.50 -25.90 -3.15
C GLU A 202 1.64 -27.06 -4.14
N ASN A 203 1.58 -28.31 -3.66
CA ASN A 203 1.60 -29.50 -4.50
C ASN A 203 0.38 -29.59 -5.42
N LEU A 204 -0.81 -29.27 -4.90
CA LEU A 204 -2.05 -29.22 -5.68
C LEU A 204 -1.89 -28.22 -6.84
N VAL A 205 -1.49 -26.97 -6.55
CA VAL A 205 -1.27 -25.93 -7.56
C VAL A 205 -0.19 -26.36 -8.56
N ALA A 206 0.92 -26.93 -8.11
CA ALA A 206 2.00 -27.36 -9.00
C ALA A 206 1.57 -28.47 -9.97
N SER A 207 0.70 -29.37 -9.53
CA SER A 207 0.14 -30.43 -10.38
C SER A 207 -0.90 -29.92 -11.39
N ALA A 208 -1.67 -28.91 -10.98
CA ALA A 208 -2.77 -28.33 -11.74
C ALA A 208 -2.32 -27.23 -12.73
N VAL A 209 -1.26 -26.49 -12.41
CA VAL A 209 -0.75 -25.37 -13.20
C VAL A 209 0.71 -25.69 -13.59
N PRO A 210 0.93 -26.29 -14.78
CA PRO A 210 2.25 -26.78 -15.18
C PRO A 210 3.31 -25.67 -15.27
N ASP A 211 2.92 -24.51 -15.79
CA ASP A 211 3.81 -23.34 -15.89
C ASP A 211 4.00 -22.68 -14.52
N PRO A 212 5.22 -22.67 -13.95
CA PRO A 212 5.49 -21.99 -12.68
C PRO A 212 5.23 -20.48 -12.72
N ALA A 213 5.30 -19.83 -13.88
CA ALA A 213 5.07 -18.39 -14.02
C ALA A 213 3.61 -17.99 -13.82
N LEU A 214 2.68 -18.95 -13.89
CA LEU A 214 1.24 -18.77 -13.67
C LEU A 214 0.80 -19.21 -12.26
N ARG A 215 1.75 -19.47 -11.36
CA ARG A 215 1.45 -19.83 -9.96
C ARG A 215 1.51 -18.58 -9.11
N LEU A 216 0.40 -18.24 -8.46
CA LEU A 216 0.33 -17.11 -7.53
C LEU A 216 1.28 -17.30 -6.33
N ASP A 217 2.15 -16.31 -6.14
CA ASP A 217 3.04 -16.19 -4.99
C ASP A 217 2.93 -14.76 -4.45
N LEU A 218 2.19 -14.60 -3.35
CA LEU A 218 1.89 -13.27 -2.79
C LEU A 218 3.10 -12.66 -2.09
N GLU A 219 3.99 -13.49 -1.56
CA GLU A 219 5.23 -13.08 -0.92
C GLU A 219 6.24 -12.56 -1.96
N ALA A 220 6.40 -13.26 -3.10
CA ALA A 220 7.20 -12.79 -4.22
C ALA A 220 6.59 -11.55 -4.90
N LEU A 221 5.26 -11.43 -4.88
CA LEU A 221 4.58 -10.22 -5.32
C LEU A 221 4.93 -9.03 -4.39
N ASP A 222 4.85 -9.19 -3.06
CA ASP A 222 5.16 -8.11 -2.11
C ASP A 222 6.65 -7.73 -2.08
N GLN A 223 7.56 -8.72 -2.19
CA GLN A 223 9.00 -8.53 -2.08
C GLN A 223 9.72 -9.23 -3.26
N PRO A 224 9.70 -8.64 -4.46
CA PRO A 224 10.17 -9.31 -5.68
C PRO A 224 11.68 -9.61 -5.70
N PHE A 225 12.46 -8.89 -4.89
CA PHE A 225 13.90 -9.11 -4.73
C PHE A 225 14.26 -9.72 -3.37
N SER A 226 13.31 -10.35 -2.68
CA SER A 226 13.60 -11.04 -1.42
C SER A 226 14.66 -12.14 -1.63
N GLY A 227 15.73 -12.08 -0.84
CA GLY A 227 16.87 -13.00 -0.93
C GLY A 227 17.86 -12.71 -2.06
N CYS A 228 17.66 -11.65 -2.86
CA CYS A 228 18.64 -11.22 -3.85
C CYS A 228 19.86 -10.56 -3.19
N ALA A 229 21.04 -10.85 -3.74
CA ALA A 229 22.26 -10.07 -3.52
C ALA A 229 22.83 -9.71 -4.89
N PHE A 230 22.80 -8.43 -5.23
CA PHE A 230 23.27 -7.93 -6.52
C PHE A 230 24.79 -7.77 -6.48
N ALA A 231 25.46 -8.26 -7.53
CA ALA A 231 26.92 -8.19 -7.63
C ALA A 231 27.42 -6.75 -7.87
N ASP A 232 26.65 -5.95 -8.62
CA ASP A 232 27.01 -4.59 -8.99
C ASP A 232 25.78 -3.75 -9.37
N HIS A 233 26.01 -2.48 -9.69
CA HIS A 233 24.97 -1.54 -10.11
C HIS A 233 24.25 -1.97 -11.40
N ALA A 234 24.98 -2.56 -12.34
CA ALA A 234 24.42 -2.95 -13.63
C ALA A 234 23.44 -4.12 -13.48
N ALA A 235 23.69 -5.03 -12.54
CA ALA A 235 22.76 -6.08 -12.16
C ALA A 235 21.46 -5.49 -11.57
N VAL A 236 21.55 -4.48 -10.71
CA VAL A 236 20.37 -3.76 -10.19
C VAL A 236 19.58 -3.13 -11.35
N GLN A 237 20.25 -2.39 -12.25
CA GLN A 237 19.59 -1.73 -13.37
C GLN A 237 18.80 -2.72 -14.23
N ARG A 238 19.45 -3.82 -14.65
CA ARG A 238 18.81 -4.86 -15.48
C ARG A 238 17.64 -5.51 -14.76
N SER A 239 17.79 -5.88 -13.49
CA SER A 239 16.73 -6.57 -12.75
C SER A 239 15.51 -5.70 -12.51
N VAL A 240 15.69 -4.41 -12.20
CA VAL A 240 14.55 -3.48 -12.04
C VAL A 240 13.87 -3.21 -13.38
N ALA A 241 14.63 -2.97 -14.46
CA ALA A 241 14.07 -2.77 -15.80
C ALA A 241 13.27 -4.00 -16.27
N ASN A 242 13.84 -5.20 -16.15
CA ASN A 242 13.17 -6.45 -16.51
C ASN A 242 11.89 -6.67 -15.69
N TYR A 243 11.88 -6.28 -14.41
CA TYR A 243 10.69 -6.35 -13.57
C TYR A 243 9.57 -5.46 -14.11
N ILE A 244 9.89 -4.21 -14.45
CA ILE A 244 8.91 -3.25 -15.01
C ILE A 244 8.36 -3.73 -16.35
N GLU A 245 9.22 -4.26 -17.23
CA GLU A 245 8.82 -4.81 -18.52
C GLU A 245 7.91 -6.04 -18.38
N ARG A 246 8.27 -6.95 -17.47
CA ARG A 246 7.44 -8.11 -17.14
C ARG A 246 6.09 -7.69 -16.58
N ASP A 247 6.07 -6.71 -15.69
CA ASP A 247 4.83 -6.18 -15.13
C ASP A 247 3.92 -5.59 -16.21
N LEU A 248 4.48 -4.75 -17.09
CA LEU A 248 3.74 -4.22 -18.23
C LEU A 248 3.15 -5.33 -19.10
N LYS A 249 3.92 -6.38 -19.40
CA LYS A 249 3.41 -7.54 -20.16
C LYS A 249 2.26 -8.25 -19.45
N LEU A 250 2.42 -8.55 -18.16
CA LEU A 250 1.42 -9.27 -17.37
C LEU A 250 0.14 -8.45 -17.18
N ARG A 251 0.24 -7.13 -17.02
CA ARG A 251 -0.92 -6.30 -16.65
C ARG A 251 -1.64 -5.66 -17.82
N THR A 252 -0.96 -5.55 -18.97
CA THR A 252 -1.56 -4.94 -20.15
C THR A 252 -1.95 -5.92 -21.24
N SER A 253 -1.40 -7.13 -21.23
CA SER A 253 -1.79 -8.19 -22.17
C SER A 253 -3.21 -8.70 -21.89
N ARG A 254 -3.93 -9.06 -22.95
CA ARG A 254 -5.22 -9.76 -22.83
C ARG A 254 -5.06 -11.19 -22.32
N ASP A 255 -3.85 -11.73 -22.31
CA ASP A 255 -3.55 -13.13 -21.99
C ASP A 255 -3.26 -13.37 -20.51
N HIS A 256 -3.45 -12.36 -19.66
CA HIS A 256 -3.12 -12.41 -18.24
C HIS A 256 -4.25 -11.82 -17.37
N SER A 257 -5.51 -12.17 -17.65
CA SER A 257 -6.67 -11.66 -16.91
C SER A 257 -6.76 -12.18 -15.47
N GLU A 258 -5.99 -13.20 -15.10
CA GLU A 258 -5.83 -13.66 -13.71
C GLU A 258 -5.30 -12.56 -12.78
N THR A 259 -4.54 -11.60 -13.31
CA THR A 259 -4.10 -10.41 -12.56
C THR A 259 -5.28 -9.50 -12.18
N LEU A 260 -6.29 -9.36 -13.06
CA LEU A 260 -7.52 -8.61 -12.77
C LEU A 260 -8.39 -9.35 -11.75
N ALA A 261 -8.43 -10.68 -11.83
CA ALA A 261 -9.14 -11.51 -10.86
C ALA A 261 -8.54 -11.35 -9.45
N LEU A 262 -7.20 -11.36 -9.35
CA LEU A 262 -6.47 -11.08 -8.11
C LEU A 262 -6.81 -9.69 -7.56
N PHE A 263 -6.68 -8.64 -8.37
CA PHE A 263 -7.05 -7.27 -8.01
C PHE A 263 -8.47 -7.19 -7.45
N THR A 264 -9.43 -7.80 -8.16
CA THR A 264 -10.85 -7.73 -7.79
C THR A 264 -11.10 -8.43 -6.45
N ALA A 265 -10.45 -9.56 -6.20
CA ALA A 265 -10.54 -10.27 -4.94
C ALA A 265 -9.92 -9.46 -3.78
N LEU A 266 -8.71 -8.93 -3.96
CA LEU A 266 -8.04 -8.10 -2.95
C LEU A 266 -8.84 -6.84 -2.64
N LEU A 267 -9.39 -6.16 -3.65
CA LEU A 267 -10.25 -4.99 -3.45
C LEU A 267 -11.52 -5.33 -2.65
N ARG A 268 -12.18 -6.45 -2.96
CA ARG A 268 -13.36 -6.89 -2.20
C ARG A 268 -13.01 -7.16 -0.74
N VAL A 269 -11.94 -7.92 -0.51
CA VAL A 269 -11.50 -8.26 0.84
C VAL A 269 -11.02 -7.03 1.62
N TYR A 270 -10.39 -6.06 0.94
CA TYR A 270 -10.03 -4.78 1.55
C TYR A 270 -11.25 -4.06 2.12
N MET A 271 -12.37 -4.06 1.38
CA MET A 271 -13.62 -3.46 1.85
C MET A 271 -14.28 -4.29 2.95
N GLU A 272 -14.29 -5.62 2.83
CA GLU A 272 -14.87 -6.52 3.84
C GLU A 272 -14.10 -6.51 5.15
N LEU A 273 -12.76 -6.39 5.12
CA LEU A 273 -11.94 -6.30 6.33
C LEU A 273 -12.39 -5.14 7.22
N GLY A 274 -12.60 -3.96 6.62
CA GLY A 274 -13.06 -2.80 7.38
C GLY A 274 -14.52 -2.86 7.82
N ARG A 275 -15.33 -3.72 7.20
CA ARG A 275 -16.73 -3.94 7.59
C ARG A 275 -16.87 -4.99 8.68
N LEU A 276 -16.09 -6.06 8.60
CA LEU A 276 -16.25 -7.27 9.40
C LEU A 276 -15.38 -7.28 10.66
N VAL A 277 -14.22 -6.62 10.64
CA VAL A 277 -13.25 -6.71 11.73
C VAL A 277 -13.24 -5.40 12.54
N PRO A 278 -13.74 -5.42 13.80
CA PRO A 278 -13.63 -4.27 14.69
C PRO A 278 -12.15 -3.97 14.97
N GLN A 279 -11.75 -2.70 14.87
CA GLN A 279 -10.34 -2.33 14.99
C GLN A 279 -9.82 -2.58 16.42
N GLU A 280 -10.67 -2.35 17.42
CA GLU A 280 -10.41 -2.60 18.83
C GLU A 280 -10.23 -4.10 19.16
N ARG A 281 -10.64 -4.99 18.26
CA ARG A 281 -10.44 -6.44 18.39
C ARG A 281 -9.17 -6.92 17.69
N LEU A 282 -8.40 -6.04 17.06
CA LEU A 282 -7.08 -6.38 16.53
C LEU A 282 -6.02 -6.14 17.60
N ASN A 283 -5.13 -7.13 17.76
CA ASN A 283 -3.94 -6.92 18.58
C ASN A 283 -3.13 -5.74 18.02
N SER A 284 -2.32 -5.17 18.89
CA SER A 284 -1.58 -3.94 18.62
C SER A 284 -0.67 -3.98 17.38
N ARG A 285 0.08 -5.08 17.20
CA ARG A 285 0.90 -5.34 16.01
C ARG A 285 0.05 -5.39 14.74
N SER A 286 -1.15 -5.98 14.84
CA SER A 286 -2.08 -6.15 13.72
C SER A 286 -2.72 -4.83 13.30
N GLN A 287 -3.00 -3.95 14.25
CA GLN A 287 -3.45 -2.59 13.92
C GLN A 287 -2.39 -1.83 13.11
N GLN A 288 -1.11 -1.91 13.50
CA GLN A 288 -0.01 -1.36 12.69
C GLN A 288 0.09 -2.06 11.33
N ALA A 289 -0.02 -3.40 11.30
CA ALA A 289 0.10 -4.16 10.07
C ALA A 289 -1.02 -3.82 9.05
N VAL A 290 -2.24 -3.58 9.51
CA VAL A 290 -3.38 -3.20 8.68
C VAL A 290 -3.18 -1.84 8.03
N HIS A 291 -2.82 -0.82 8.83
CA HIS A 291 -2.63 0.54 8.31
C HIS A 291 -1.31 0.73 7.58
N GLY A 292 -0.29 -0.08 7.91
CA GLY A 292 1.04 -0.04 7.29
C GLY A 292 1.19 -1.04 6.16
N TRP A 293 1.47 -2.31 6.49
CA TRP A 293 1.80 -3.33 5.49
C TRP A 293 0.64 -3.66 4.55
N TRP A 294 -0.56 -3.93 5.06
CA TRP A 294 -1.71 -4.36 4.25
C TRP A 294 -2.12 -3.27 3.27
N HIS A 295 -2.31 -2.04 3.76
CA HIS A 295 -2.55 -0.90 2.89
C HIS A 295 -1.44 -0.71 1.86
N GLY A 296 -0.17 -0.77 2.29
CA GLY A 296 0.99 -0.63 1.39
C GLY A 296 1.21 -1.79 0.41
N PHE A 297 0.71 -2.98 0.71
CA PHE A 297 0.69 -4.14 -0.19
C PHE A 297 -0.42 -3.96 -1.22
N PHE A 298 -1.66 -3.72 -0.75
CA PHE A 298 -2.79 -3.46 -1.62
C PHE A 298 -2.51 -2.29 -2.58
N SER A 299 -2.04 -1.13 -2.09
CA SER A 299 -1.72 -0.01 -2.96
C SER A 299 -0.63 -0.31 -3.99
N PHE A 300 0.35 -1.13 -3.61
CA PHE A 300 1.44 -1.54 -4.50
C PHE A 300 0.94 -2.45 -5.64
N VAL A 301 0.07 -3.42 -5.33
CA VAL A 301 -0.47 -4.38 -6.30
C VAL A 301 -1.58 -3.77 -7.16
N ASP A 302 -2.43 -2.93 -6.57
CA ASP A 302 -3.75 -2.62 -7.10
C ASP A 302 -3.98 -1.14 -7.41
N SER A 303 -3.13 -0.24 -6.93
CA SER A 303 -3.30 1.22 -7.06
C SER A 303 -2.13 1.92 -7.76
N GLY A 304 -1.38 1.24 -8.62
CA GLY A 304 -0.28 1.87 -9.32
C GLY A 304 -0.67 2.73 -10.53
N PRO A 305 0.31 3.28 -11.25
CA PRO A 305 0.08 4.29 -12.28
C PRO A 305 -0.40 3.67 -13.61
N PRO A 306 -0.92 4.47 -14.56
CA PRO A 306 -1.23 4.00 -15.91
C PRO A 306 0.01 3.39 -16.61
N PRO A 307 -0.17 2.42 -17.53
CA PRO A 307 0.96 1.73 -18.17
C PRO A 307 1.98 2.65 -18.87
N HIS A 308 1.53 3.76 -19.47
CA HIS A 308 2.45 4.69 -20.14
C HIS A 308 3.48 5.29 -19.18
N ARG A 309 3.13 5.51 -17.91
CA ARG A 309 4.06 6.02 -16.89
C ARG A 309 5.20 5.06 -16.57
N LEU A 310 4.96 3.75 -16.64
CA LEU A 310 6.03 2.75 -16.50
C LEU A 310 6.93 2.70 -17.75
N ARG A 311 6.37 2.93 -18.95
CA ARG A 311 7.18 3.07 -20.17
C ARG A 311 8.07 4.31 -20.13
N GLU A 312 7.57 5.41 -19.57
CA GLU A 312 8.35 6.64 -19.33
C GLU A 312 9.50 6.40 -18.35
N ILE A 313 9.26 5.69 -17.24
CA ILE A 313 10.32 5.25 -16.31
C ILE A 313 11.43 4.49 -17.06
N LEU A 314 11.05 3.52 -17.91
CA LEU A 314 12.00 2.77 -18.72
C LEU A 314 12.74 3.65 -19.75
N ALA A 315 12.06 4.63 -20.34
CA ALA A 315 12.67 5.57 -21.30
C ALA A 315 13.69 6.50 -20.62
N LEU A 316 13.36 7.06 -19.46
CA LEU A 316 14.28 7.86 -18.65
C LEU A 316 15.48 7.05 -18.17
N HIS A 317 15.25 5.78 -17.81
CA HIS A 317 16.31 4.86 -17.45
C HIS A 317 17.27 4.60 -18.64
N ARG A 318 16.73 4.30 -19.83
CA ARG A 318 17.53 4.12 -21.05
C ARG A 318 18.31 5.38 -21.45
N ALA A 319 17.74 6.56 -21.24
CA ALA A 319 18.40 7.84 -21.47
C ALA A 319 19.52 8.15 -20.46
N GLY A 320 19.70 7.31 -19.43
CA GLY A 320 20.71 7.48 -18.39
C GLY A 320 20.35 8.51 -17.31
N LEU A 321 19.16 9.09 -17.37
CA LEU A 321 18.70 10.14 -16.46
C LEU A 321 18.04 9.59 -15.18
N LEU A 322 17.67 8.32 -15.18
CA LEU A 322 17.14 7.61 -14.01
C LEU A 322 17.96 6.34 -13.75
N GLN A 323 18.56 6.26 -12.57
CA GLN A 323 19.30 5.09 -12.08
C GLN A 323 18.62 4.52 -10.84
N PHE A 324 18.63 3.19 -10.70
CA PHE A 324 18.02 2.50 -9.56
C PHE A 324 19.06 2.08 -8.51
N LEU A 325 18.87 2.44 -7.25
CA LEU A 325 19.73 1.99 -6.14
C LEU A 325 19.39 0.56 -5.68
N GLY A 326 18.17 0.10 -5.98
CA GLY A 326 17.70 -1.23 -5.62
C GLY A 326 16.86 -1.26 -4.33
N PRO A 327 16.50 -2.47 -3.86
CA PRO A 327 15.64 -2.70 -2.70
C PRO A 327 16.32 -2.36 -1.37
N GLY A 328 15.51 -2.04 -0.36
CA GLY A 328 16.02 -1.70 0.96
C GLY A 328 16.94 -0.48 0.94
N MET A 329 16.60 0.54 0.15
CA MET A 329 17.35 1.80 0.10
C MET A 329 17.49 2.41 1.51
N TRP A 330 18.68 2.90 1.81
CA TRP A 330 18.97 3.76 2.96
C TRP A 330 19.57 5.08 2.49
N VAL A 331 19.38 6.13 3.28
CA VAL A 331 19.99 7.46 3.08
C VAL A 331 20.48 7.95 4.44
N ARG A 332 21.68 8.56 4.47
CA ARG A 332 22.21 9.23 5.66
C ARG A 332 22.86 10.56 5.29
N PRO A 333 22.74 11.60 6.13
CA PRO A 333 23.59 12.78 5.99
C PRO A 333 25.05 12.43 6.34
N ASP A 334 25.99 13.08 5.67
CA ASP A 334 27.41 12.95 5.93
C ASP A 334 28.02 14.33 6.20
N GLU A 335 28.24 14.64 7.49
CA GLU A 335 28.73 15.96 7.94
C GLU A 335 30.13 16.29 7.40
N ALA A 336 30.96 15.28 7.08
CA ALA A 336 32.31 15.51 6.56
C ALA A 336 32.31 16.01 5.10
N SER A 337 31.44 15.46 4.26
CA SER A 337 31.28 15.88 2.86
C SER A 337 30.22 16.97 2.67
N GLY A 338 29.34 17.18 3.65
CA GLY A 338 28.18 18.06 3.52
C GLY A 338 27.12 17.53 2.55
N ARG A 339 27.13 16.22 2.24
CA ARG A 339 26.26 15.59 1.25
C ARG A 339 25.44 14.45 1.86
N PHE A 340 24.35 14.09 1.20
CA PHE A 340 23.62 12.87 1.51
C PHE A 340 24.30 11.68 0.84
N VAL A 341 24.40 10.57 1.56
CA VAL A 341 24.93 9.31 1.05
C VAL A 341 23.80 8.28 1.07
N ALA A 342 23.62 7.56 -0.03
CA ALA A 342 22.62 6.52 -0.16
C ALA A 342 23.17 5.24 -0.76
N GLY A 343 22.51 4.13 -0.44
CA GLY A 343 22.80 2.81 -0.99
C GLY A 343 21.66 1.84 -0.74
N SER A 344 21.92 0.56 -1.00
CA SER A 344 20.98 -0.54 -0.76
C SER A 344 21.67 -1.61 0.08
N PHE A 345 20.93 -2.29 0.96
CA PHE A 345 21.47 -3.43 1.71
C PHE A 345 21.74 -4.67 0.84
N GLN A 346 21.20 -4.70 -0.38
CA GLN A 346 21.32 -5.84 -1.30
C GLN A 346 22.27 -5.56 -2.47
N SER A 347 22.97 -4.44 -2.47
CA SER A 347 23.88 -4.02 -3.54
C SER A 347 25.08 -3.28 -2.96
N PRO A 348 26.31 -3.44 -3.51
CA PRO A 348 27.49 -2.71 -3.03
C PRO A 348 27.50 -1.22 -3.44
N VAL A 349 26.49 -0.77 -4.19
CA VAL A 349 26.44 0.59 -4.74
C VAL A 349 26.16 1.60 -3.65
N VAL A 350 27.03 2.61 -3.60
CA VAL A 350 26.88 3.80 -2.76
C VAL A 350 27.05 5.02 -3.63
N VAL A 351 26.15 5.98 -3.49
CA VAL A 351 26.17 7.26 -4.21
C VAL A 351 25.95 8.40 -3.25
N ASP A 352 26.45 9.58 -3.59
CA ASP A 352 26.28 10.78 -2.80
C ASP A 352 25.77 11.96 -3.62
N ALA A 353 24.88 12.75 -3.05
CA ALA A 353 24.31 13.93 -3.69
C ALA A 353 24.09 15.07 -2.70
N ALA A 354 24.14 16.30 -3.20
CA ALA A 354 23.75 17.48 -2.43
C ALA A 354 22.22 17.66 -2.36
N ALA A 355 21.46 16.90 -3.16
CA ALA A 355 20.00 16.97 -3.21
C ALA A 355 19.35 15.63 -2.86
N TYR A 356 18.35 15.66 -1.98
CA TYR A 356 17.57 14.49 -1.59
C TYR A 356 16.05 14.79 -1.56
N ILE A 357 15.26 13.96 -2.24
CA ILE A 357 13.79 14.06 -2.27
C ILE A 357 13.17 12.81 -1.67
N GLU A 358 12.30 13.00 -0.67
CA GLU A 358 11.42 11.96 -0.16
C GLU A 358 10.12 11.92 -0.98
N ALA A 359 10.07 11.13 -2.06
CA ALA A 359 8.94 11.01 -2.97
C ALA A 359 7.79 10.17 -2.40
N ARG A 360 7.20 10.65 -1.30
CA ARG A 360 6.06 10.07 -0.59
C ARG A 360 5.23 11.17 0.07
N LEU A 361 3.95 10.87 0.31
CA LEU A 361 3.10 11.73 1.13
C LEU A 361 3.54 11.67 2.61
N PRO A 362 3.33 12.77 3.37
CA PRO A 362 3.57 12.76 4.80
C PRO A 362 2.64 11.77 5.50
N SER A 363 3.15 11.14 6.56
CA SER A 363 2.31 10.33 7.44
C SER A 363 1.23 11.22 8.05
N PRO A 364 -0.03 10.76 8.16
CA PRO A 364 -1.07 11.55 8.81
C PRO A 364 -0.67 11.83 10.25
N SER A 365 -0.90 13.05 10.71
CA SER A 365 -0.80 13.42 12.13
C SER A 365 -1.76 14.57 12.44
N VAL A 366 -2.61 14.37 13.44
CA VAL A 366 -3.43 15.42 14.01
C VAL A 366 -2.57 16.33 14.89
N ALA A 367 -1.68 15.76 15.71
CA ALA A 367 -0.82 16.51 16.62
C ALA A 367 0.18 17.42 15.90
N ARG A 368 0.57 17.05 14.67
CA ARG A 368 1.44 17.85 13.80
C ARG A 368 0.70 18.40 12.58
N SER A 369 -0.63 18.50 12.61
CA SER A 369 -1.38 18.89 11.42
C SER A 369 -0.98 20.28 10.92
N ALA A 370 -0.87 20.41 9.60
CA ALA A 370 -0.77 21.72 8.94
C ALA A 370 -2.16 22.33 8.66
N ASN A 371 -3.24 21.57 8.88
CA ASN A 371 -4.60 22.06 8.77
C ASN A 371 -5.01 22.81 10.06
N PRO A 372 -5.33 24.12 9.99
CA PRO A 372 -5.66 24.90 11.19
C PRO A 372 -6.85 24.35 11.98
N ALA A 373 -7.85 23.78 11.30
CA ALA A 373 -9.02 23.23 11.97
C ALA A 373 -8.72 21.98 12.80
N LEU A 374 -7.72 21.18 12.38
CA LEU A 374 -7.25 20.01 13.13
C LEU A 374 -6.29 20.39 14.24
N ALA A 375 -5.39 21.33 13.98
CA ALA A 375 -4.52 21.89 15.00
C ALA A 375 -5.35 22.49 16.14
N ASP A 376 -6.33 23.35 15.84
CA ASP A 376 -7.21 23.94 16.83
C ASP A 376 -8.01 22.88 17.62
N LEU A 377 -8.54 21.86 16.94
CA LEU A 377 -9.28 20.77 17.57
C LEU A 377 -8.41 19.98 18.56
N HIS A 378 -7.15 19.72 18.20
CA HIS A 378 -6.17 19.02 19.02
C HIS A 378 -5.70 19.87 20.19
N ASP A 379 -5.31 21.12 19.93
CA ASP A 379 -4.72 22.02 20.93
C ASP A 379 -5.76 22.45 21.98
N ALA A 380 -7.04 22.51 21.61
CA ALA A 380 -8.14 22.70 22.55
C ALA A 380 -8.47 21.47 23.41
N GLY A 381 -7.84 20.31 23.12
CA GLY A 381 -8.10 19.04 23.81
C GLY A 381 -9.43 18.38 23.45
N TRP A 382 -10.12 18.85 22.41
CA TRP A 382 -11.41 18.31 21.96
C TRP A 382 -11.25 17.06 21.09
N GLY A 383 -10.12 16.94 20.39
CA GLY A 383 -9.76 15.74 19.62
C GLY A 383 -8.37 15.23 19.98
N THR A 384 -8.16 13.93 19.89
CA THR A 384 -6.85 13.30 20.05
C THR A 384 -6.50 12.41 18.85
N GLU A 385 -5.21 12.11 18.68
CA GLU A 385 -4.81 10.99 17.84
C GLU A 385 -5.24 9.65 18.47
N GLN A 386 -5.58 8.67 17.64
CA GLN A 386 -5.74 7.29 18.09
C GLN A 386 -4.38 6.76 18.53
N SER A 387 -4.28 6.40 19.81
CA SER A 387 -3.12 5.72 20.39
C SER A 387 -3.45 4.27 20.65
N LEU A 388 -2.53 3.39 20.27
CA LEU A 388 -2.64 1.94 20.40
C LEU A 388 -1.57 1.45 21.34
N LEU A 389 -1.94 0.68 22.36
CA LEU A 389 -0.95 0.09 23.25
C LEU A 389 -0.33 -1.13 22.56
N THR A 390 0.96 -1.06 22.23
CA THR A 390 1.68 -2.15 21.58
C THR A 390 2.63 -2.87 22.52
N SER A 391 3.14 -4.04 22.13
CA SER A 391 4.20 -4.75 22.88
C SER A 391 5.43 -3.88 23.09
N ASP A 392 5.66 -2.93 22.18
CA ASP A 392 6.79 -1.99 22.21
C ASP A 392 6.40 -0.64 22.87
N GLY A 393 5.21 -0.57 23.46
CA GLY A 393 4.65 0.62 24.12
C GLY A 393 3.55 1.32 23.30
N PRO A 394 3.04 2.47 23.77
CA PRO A 394 2.02 3.24 23.07
C PRO A 394 2.50 3.71 21.69
N HIS A 395 1.68 3.52 20.67
CA HIS A 395 1.93 3.92 19.29
C HIS A 395 0.76 4.76 18.78
N SER A 396 1.02 6.00 18.35
CA SER A 396 0.02 6.81 17.68
C SER A 396 -0.12 6.40 16.21
N THR A 397 -1.36 6.25 15.73
CA THR A 397 -1.63 6.07 14.29
C THR A 397 -1.63 7.39 13.52
N GLY A 398 -1.55 8.52 14.22
CA GLY A 398 -1.61 9.87 13.64
C GLY A 398 -3.01 10.29 13.17
N LYS A 399 -4.00 9.40 13.23
CA LYS A 399 -5.37 9.65 12.79
C LYS A 399 -6.23 10.19 13.91
N LEU A 400 -7.19 11.06 13.59
CA LEU A 400 -8.13 11.58 14.59
C LEU A 400 -8.99 10.45 15.15
N LEU A 401 -8.98 10.30 16.47
CA LEU A 401 -9.79 9.31 17.16
C LEU A 401 -11.27 9.68 17.06
N VAL A 402 -12.07 8.77 16.49
CA VAL A 402 -13.52 8.89 16.36
C VAL A 402 -14.22 7.65 16.87
N SER A 403 -15.46 7.80 17.30
CA SER A 403 -16.34 6.68 17.64
C SER A 403 -16.77 5.88 16.40
N SER A 404 -17.46 4.76 16.61
CA SER A 404 -18.12 3.99 15.54
C SER A 404 -19.24 4.76 14.82
N SER A 405 -19.76 5.83 15.42
CA SER A 405 -20.76 6.74 14.81
C SER A 405 -20.14 8.07 14.36
N HIS A 406 -18.80 8.11 14.24
CA HIS A 406 -18.01 9.23 13.73
C HIS A 406 -17.96 10.48 14.62
N GLU A 407 -18.36 10.41 15.89
CA GLU A 407 -18.17 11.52 16.84
C GLU A 407 -16.69 11.66 17.19
N VAL A 408 -16.20 12.90 17.31
CA VAL A 408 -14.82 13.18 17.75
C VAL A 408 -14.65 12.78 19.21
N LEU A 409 -13.54 12.11 19.52
CA LEU A 409 -13.18 11.69 20.88
C LEU A 409 -12.00 12.52 21.41
N ALA A 410 -12.12 12.99 22.65
CA ALA A 410 -11.00 13.55 23.41
C ALA A 410 -10.07 12.45 23.95
N ALA A 411 -8.93 12.85 24.52
CA ALA A 411 -7.91 11.93 25.04
C ALA A 411 -8.41 11.01 26.17
N ASP A 412 -9.41 11.44 26.93
CA ASP A 412 -10.08 10.66 27.98
C ASP A 412 -11.21 9.75 27.46
N GLY A 413 -11.45 9.74 26.14
CA GLY A 413 -12.51 8.99 25.48
C GLY A 413 -13.89 9.67 25.50
N VAL A 414 -14.01 10.89 26.03
CA VAL A 414 -15.28 11.63 26.02
C VAL A 414 -15.64 12.05 24.60
N ARG A 415 -16.90 11.77 24.23
CA ARG A 415 -17.49 12.18 22.95
C ARG A 415 -17.78 13.67 22.95
N GLN A 416 -17.31 14.36 21.92
CA GLN A 416 -17.61 15.77 21.73
C GLN A 416 -18.99 15.93 21.10
N ALA A 417 -19.93 16.49 21.88
CA ALA A 417 -21.29 16.74 21.41
C ALA A 417 -21.26 17.69 20.19
N GLY A 418 -21.90 17.27 19.10
CA GLY A 418 -22.01 18.05 17.88
C GLY A 418 -20.76 18.09 17.00
N LEU A 419 -19.65 17.42 17.36
CA LEU A 419 -18.47 17.32 16.51
C LEU A 419 -18.33 15.92 15.92
N PHE A 420 -18.29 15.85 14.60
CA PHE A 420 -18.15 14.60 13.84
C PHE A 420 -16.99 14.71 12.85
N ALA A 421 -16.30 13.61 12.57
CA ALA A 421 -15.22 13.60 11.59
C ALA A 421 -15.27 12.34 10.72
N VAL A 422 -15.05 12.55 9.41
CA VAL A 422 -15.05 11.47 8.41
C VAL A 422 -13.90 11.64 7.42
N GLY A 423 -13.36 10.52 6.95
CA GLY A 423 -12.32 10.48 5.92
C GLY A 423 -11.08 9.67 6.29
N PRO A 424 -10.11 9.57 5.38
CA PRO A 424 -8.93 8.72 5.53
C PRO A 424 -7.99 9.12 6.68
N TRP A 425 -8.14 10.36 7.17
CA TRP A 425 -7.38 10.96 8.26
C TRP A 425 -7.98 10.67 9.67
N THR A 426 -9.09 9.93 9.73
CA THR A 426 -9.76 9.54 10.99
C THR A 426 -9.49 8.07 11.33
N SER A 427 -9.63 7.69 12.60
CA SER A 427 -9.42 6.31 13.07
C SER A 427 -10.48 5.33 12.59
N GLY A 428 -11.61 5.81 12.07
CA GLY A 428 -12.61 4.95 11.46
C GLY A 428 -12.06 4.25 10.21
N TRP A 429 -12.61 3.06 9.90
CA TRP A 429 -12.29 2.38 8.65
C TRP A 429 -12.64 3.27 7.46
N GLY A 430 -11.60 3.71 6.75
CA GLY A 430 -11.71 4.64 5.65
C GLY A 430 -12.42 4.02 4.45
N ALA A 431 -13.75 4.11 4.40
CA ALA A 431 -14.53 3.84 3.19
C ALA A 431 -14.19 4.82 2.03
N GLY A 432 -13.37 5.85 2.30
CA GLY A 432 -13.13 7.00 1.43
C GLY A 432 -11.94 6.94 0.46
N ALA A 433 -11.07 5.91 0.50
CA ALA A 433 -10.02 5.79 -0.53
C ALA A 433 -10.61 5.60 -1.94
N PHE A 434 -11.86 5.11 -2.00
CA PHE A 434 -12.63 4.92 -3.21
C PHE A 434 -14.05 5.48 -3.03
N ALA A 435 -14.16 6.78 -2.68
CA ALA A 435 -15.46 7.45 -2.68
C ALA A 435 -16.13 7.22 -4.04
N ARG A 436 -17.13 6.34 -4.08
CA ARG A 436 -17.90 6.09 -5.30
C ARG A 436 -18.90 7.23 -5.42
N PRO A 437 -18.91 8.00 -6.51
CA PRO A 437 -20.09 8.77 -6.85
C PRO A 437 -21.21 7.73 -6.97
N ALA A 438 -22.17 7.75 -6.05
CA ALA A 438 -23.35 6.90 -6.24
C ALA A 438 -24.00 7.33 -7.56
N PRO A 439 -24.28 6.43 -8.51
CA PRO A 439 -25.31 6.73 -9.50
C PRO A 439 -26.58 6.93 -8.68
N THR A 440 -27.18 8.11 -8.80
CA THR A 440 -28.38 8.58 -8.11
C THR A 440 -29.43 7.48 -7.88
N GLN A 441 -29.36 6.80 -6.74
CA GLN A 441 -30.49 6.07 -6.18
C GLN A 441 -30.89 6.80 -4.91
N ARG A 442 -31.98 7.57 -5.01
CA ARG A 442 -32.69 8.17 -3.88
C ARG A 442 -33.10 7.06 -2.90
N ARG A 443 -32.27 6.75 -1.91
CA ARG A 443 -32.77 6.21 -0.65
C ARG A 443 -33.17 7.39 0.22
N SER A 444 -34.46 7.71 0.15
CA SER A 444 -35.10 8.62 1.08
C SER A 444 -34.78 8.20 2.52
N ALA A 445 -34.32 9.16 3.31
CA ALA A 445 -34.35 9.07 4.75
C ALA A 445 -35.81 8.90 5.17
N ARG A 446 -36.20 7.66 5.52
CA ARG A 446 -37.38 7.38 6.32
C ARG A 446 -36.94 6.56 7.52
N THR A 447 -36.93 7.26 8.64
CA THR A 447 -37.06 6.78 10.03
C THR A 447 -38.09 5.67 10.17
N THR A 448 -37.72 4.56 10.84
CA THR A 448 -38.56 3.81 11.82
C THR A 448 -37.73 2.71 12.54
N PRO A 449 -38.16 2.18 13.70
CA PRO A 449 -37.48 2.34 14.99
C PRO A 449 -36.92 1.04 15.62
N TRP A 450 -36.20 1.18 16.74
CA TRP A 450 -35.83 0.12 17.69
C TRP A 450 -36.99 -0.84 18.02
N PRO A 451 -36.69 -2.14 18.22
CA PRO A 451 -37.43 -2.97 19.15
C PRO A 451 -36.57 -3.50 20.31
N ALA A 452 -37.28 -3.71 21.42
CA ALA A 452 -36.83 -4.02 22.76
C ALA A 452 -36.34 -5.46 22.96
N ALA A 453 -35.68 -5.64 24.11
CA ALA A 453 -35.11 -6.86 24.65
C ALA A 453 -36.03 -8.08 24.70
N SER A 454 -35.44 -9.27 24.56
CA SER A 454 -35.84 -10.47 25.30
C SER A 454 -34.66 -11.46 25.38
N TRP A 455 -34.35 -11.87 26.61
CA TRP A 455 -33.47 -13.01 26.93
C TRP A 455 -34.28 -14.31 26.84
N PRO A 456 -33.69 -15.47 26.48
CA PRO A 456 -33.40 -16.44 27.55
C PRO A 456 -32.21 -17.42 27.34
N ASN A 457 -31.66 -17.82 28.48
CA ASN A 457 -31.15 -19.15 28.90
C ASN A 457 -29.95 -19.85 28.21
N SER A 458 -28.90 -20.00 29.02
CA SER A 458 -27.76 -20.92 28.88
C SER A 458 -28.13 -22.40 29.09
N PRO A 459 -27.34 -23.32 28.50
CA PRO A 459 -26.85 -24.52 29.20
C PRO A 459 -25.32 -24.75 28.97
N PRO A 460 -24.67 -25.74 29.63
CA PRO A 460 -23.40 -25.52 30.30
C PRO A 460 -22.13 -26.06 29.61
N LEU A 461 -21.02 -25.63 30.21
CA LEU A 461 -19.59 -25.90 30.01
C LEU A 461 -19.20 -27.38 29.87
N THR A 462 -18.24 -27.64 28.97
CA THR A 462 -17.30 -28.77 29.02
C THR A 462 -15.87 -28.31 28.78
N GLN A 463 -14.93 -28.91 29.54
CA GLN A 463 -13.52 -28.55 29.69
C GLN A 463 -12.58 -29.20 28.63
N PRO A 464 -11.30 -28.77 28.55
CA PRO A 464 -10.48 -28.82 27.33
C PRO A 464 -9.53 -30.03 27.24
N ALA A 465 -8.97 -30.26 26.04
CA ALA A 465 -7.87 -31.19 25.77
C ALA A 465 -6.69 -30.46 25.06
N PRO A 466 -5.45 -30.98 25.14
CA PRO A 466 -4.26 -30.16 25.33
C PRO A 466 -3.52 -29.75 24.04
N SER A 467 -2.71 -28.72 24.25
CA SER A 467 -1.75 -28.05 23.37
C SER A 467 -0.76 -28.95 22.63
N THR A 468 -0.60 -28.70 21.33
CA THR A 468 0.58 -29.10 20.54
C THR A 468 1.35 -27.85 20.08
N GLN A 469 2.66 -27.88 20.33
CA GLN A 469 3.61 -26.81 20.03
C GLN A 469 3.81 -26.62 18.52
N PRO A 470 4.08 -25.40 18.03
CA PRO A 470 4.36 -25.14 16.62
C PRO A 470 5.78 -25.57 16.22
N ALA A 471 5.87 -26.28 15.10
CA ALA A 471 7.12 -26.62 14.43
C ALA A 471 7.73 -25.40 13.72
N GLN A 472 9.05 -25.26 13.80
CA GLN A 472 9.82 -24.19 13.17
C GLN A 472 9.81 -24.30 11.62
N PRO A 473 9.78 -23.17 10.89
CA PRO A 473 9.84 -23.18 9.44
C PRO A 473 11.27 -23.45 8.94
N THR A 474 11.42 -24.50 8.13
CA THR A 474 12.64 -24.84 7.39
C THR A 474 12.81 -23.96 6.16
N GLN A 475 13.98 -23.32 6.04
CA GLN A 475 14.39 -22.52 4.89
C GLN A 475 14.57 -23.41 3.65
N LEU A 476 13.74 -23.18 2.62
CA LEU A 476 14.02 -23.62 1.26
C LEU A 476 14.77 -22.48 0.53
N THR A 477 16.05 -22.70 0.28
CA THR A 477 16.90 -21.84 -0.55
C THR A 477 16.31 -21.73 -1.96
N ARG A 478 15.69 -20.58 -2.28
CA ARG A 478 15.29 -20.21 -3.64
C ARG A 478 16.46 -19.52 -4.34
N SER A 479 16.66 -19.85 -5.62
CA SER A 479 17.60 -19.14 -6.50
C SER A 479 16.99 -17.78 -6.83
N CYS A 480 17.47 -16.71 -6.16
CA CYS A 480 16.75 -15.45 -6.04
C CYS A 480 16.74 -14.52 -7.27
N CYS A 481 17.60 -14.72 -8.27
CA CYS A 481 17.84 -13.68 -9.29
C CYS A 481 17.47 -14.04 -10.74
N ARG A 482 16.61 -15.04 -11.00
CA ARG A 482 16.22 -15.36 -12.39
C ARG A 482 15.09 -14.45 -12.89
N PHE A 483 15.45 -13.22 -13.25
CA PHE A 483 14.69 -12.37 -14.17
C PHE A 483 15.31 -12.35 -15.57
N ASP A 484 16.07 -13.40 -15.91
CA ASP A 484 16.56 -13.59 -17.27
C ASP A 484 15.37 -13.95 -18.17
N ALA A 485 15.18 -13.17 -19.24
CA ALA A 485 14.22 -13.50 -20.28
C ALA A 485 14.56 -14.88 -20.90
N PRO A 486 13.57 -15.68 -21.33
CA PRO A 486 13.83 -16.87 -22.12
C PRO A 486 14.53 -16.55 -23.44
#